data_AF-A0A2K3P1E7-F1
#
_entry.id   AF-A0A2K3P1E7-F1
#
_cell.length_a   1.000
_cell.length_b   1.000
_cell.length_c   1.000
_cell.angle_alpha   90.00
_cell.angle_beta   90.00
_cell.angle_gamma   90.00
#
_symmetry.space_group_name_H-M   'P 1'
#
loop_
_entity.id
_entity.type
_entity.pdbx_description
1 polymer ?
#
loop_
_entity_poly.entity_id
_entity_poly.type
_entity_poly.pdbx_seq_one_letter_code
_entity_poly.pdbx_strand_id
1 'polypeptide(L)'
;MIVWAPTREKAIERMKRALDDTIITGVPTTIDYHKLILDIEDFKTGKVDTAFIPKHEEELAVPPPPKMVLVNKVTEPEPEREPVALPA
;
A
#
# COMPACT_ATOMS: atom_id res chain seq x y z
N MET A 1 3.21 4.31 9.31
CA MET A 1 4.68 4.43 9.15
C MET A 1 5.07 5.88 9.42
N ILE A 2 6.23 6.16 10.03
CA ILE A 2 6.65 7.53 10.38
C ILE A 2 8.05 7.76 9.80
N VAL A 3 8.28 8.92 9.18
CA VAL A 3 9.59 9.32 8.67
C VAL A 3 9.87 10.77 9.01
N TRP A 4 11.16 11.13 9.02
CA TRP A 4 11.61 12.50 9.25
C TRP A 4 12.69 12.90 8.25
N ALA A 5 12.68 14.15 7.82
CA ALA A 5 13.74 14.77 7.05
C ALA A 5 13.74 16.30 7.25
N PRO A 6 14.85 16.99 6.93
CA PRO A 6 14.92 18.45 7.06
C PRO A 6 13.96 19.24 6.16
N THR A 7 13.53 18.66 5.03
CA THR A 7 12.57 19.28 4.10
C THR A 7 11.40 18.34 3.84
N ARG A 8 10.22 18.90 3.56
CA ARG A 8 9.00 18.15 3.25
C ARG A 8 9.21 17.20 2.07
N GLU A 9 9.86 17.69 1.01
CA GLU A 9 10.19 16.88 -0.18
C GLU A 9 11.04 15.66 0.18
N LYS A 10 12.11 15.84 0.96
CA LYS A 10 12.95 14.73 1.42
C LYS A 10 12.20 13.76 2.34
N ALA A 11 11.26 14.27 3.14
CA ALA A 11 10.43 13.42 3.99
C ALA A 11 9.49 12.55 3.14
N ILE A 12 8.87 13.14 2.11
CA ILE A 12 8.02 12.42 1.14
C ILE A 12 8.84 11.36 0.39
N GLU A 13 10.02 11.71 -0.12
CA GLU A 13 10.92 10.76 -0.81
C GLU A 13 11.31 9.59 0.11
N ARG A 14 11.66 9.88 1.37
CA ARG A 14 11.95 8.83 2.37
C ARG A 14 10.75 7.95 2.68
N MET A 15 9.55 8.54 2.77
CA MET A 15 8.31 7.78 2.95
C MET A 15 8.06 6.84 1.77
N LYS A 16 8.20 7.33 0.53
CA LYS A 16 8.03 6.52 -0.68
C LYS A 16 8.99 5.33 -0.70
N ARG A 17 10.28 5.56 -0.40
CA ARG A 17 11.28 4.49 -0.33
C ARG A 17 10.93 3.44 0.74
N ALA A 18 10.58 3.88 1.94
CA ALA A 18 10.26 2.94 3.02
C ALA A 18 8.94 2.17 2.76
N LEU A 19 7.98 2.75 2.03
CA LEU A 19 6.81 2.03 1.52
C LEU A 19 7.15 1.06 0.38
N ASP A 20 8.21 1.32 -0.41
CA ASP A 20 8.71 0.38 -1.43
C ASP A 20 9.46 -0.80 -0.81
N ASP A 21 10.20 -0.57 0.30
CA ASP A 21 10.91 -1.61 1.03
C ASP A 21 9.99 -2.46 1.94
N THR A 22 8.75 -2.01 2.16
CA THR A 22 7.77 -2.74 2.99
C THR A 22 7.12 -3.85 2.18
N ILE A 23 7.43 -5.10 2.53
CA ILE A 23 6.85 -6.30 1.92
C ILE A 23 5.93 -6.96 2.94
N ILE A 24 4.64 -7.01 2.62
CA ILE A 24 3.61 -7.72 3.40
C ILE A 24 2.92 -8.68 2.46
N THR A 25 2.84 -9.95 2.85
CA THR A 25 2.26 -11.03 2.03
C THR A 25 1.04 -11.63 2.73
N GLY A 26 0.10 -12.17 1.95
CA GLY A 26 -1.06 -12.91 2.47
C GLY A 26 -2.26 -12.05 2.87
N VAL A 27 -2.17 -10.72 2.79
CA VAL A 27 -3.31 -9.81 3.03
C VAL A 27 -3.25 -8.59 2.09
N PRO A 28 -4.40 -8.06 1.65
CA PRO A 28 -4.46 -6.76 0.99
C PRO A 28 -3.93 -5.66 1.93
N THR A 29 -3.19 -4.70 1.38
CA THR A 29 -2.62 -3.59 2.17
C THR A 29 -2.97 -2.25 1.56
N THR A 30 -2.87 -1.19 2.37
CA THR A 30 -3.07 0.19 1.94
C THR A 30 -1.76 0.85 1.46
N ILE A 31 -0.70 0.06 1.22
CA ILE A 31 0.63 0.59 0.85
C ILE A 31 0.55 1.37 -0.47
N ASP A 32 -0.09 0.79 -1.48
CA ASP A 32 -0.23 1.43 -2.80
C ASP A 32 -1.05 2.71 -2.72
N TYR A 33 -2.12 2.69 -1.93
CA TYR A 33 -2.94 3.87 -1.66
C TYR A 33 -2.15 5.02 -1.04
N HIS A 34 -1.27 4.73 -0.06
CA HIS A 34 -0.39 5.74 0.52
C HIS A 34 0.63 6.27 -0.49
N LYS A 35 1.14 5.43 -1.41
CA LYS A 35 2.07 5.86 -2.47
C LYS A 35 1.40 6.84 -3.44
N LEU A 36 0.14 6.60 -3.80
CA LEU A 36 -0.64 7.51 -4.64
C LEU A 36 -0.80 8.87 -3.96
N ILE A 37 -1.20 8.90 -2.68
CA ILE A 37 -1.34 10.16 -1.92
C ILE A 37 -0.04 10.97 -1.92
N LEU A 38 1.11 10.31 -1.75
CA LEU A 38 2.42 10.98 -1.75
C LEU A 38 2.81 11.53 -3.12
N ASP A 39 2.15 11.13 -4.19
CA ASP A 39 2.43 11.60 -5.54
C ASP A 39 1.56 12.78 -5.99
N ILE A 40 0.42 13.00 -5.34
CA ILE A 40 -0.46 14.14 -5.59
C ILE A 40 0.27 15.46 -5.28
N GLU A 41 0.17 16.42 -6.21
CA GLU A 41 0.86 17.71 -6.11
C GLU A 41 0.35 18.55 -4.92
N ASP A 42 -0.95 18.53 -4.66
CA ASP A 42 -1.55 19.19 -3.49
C ASP A 42 -1.00 18.62 -2.17
N PHE A 43 -0.72 17.31 -2.12
CA PHE A 43 -0.06 16.71 -0.96
C PHE A 43 1.40 17.17 -0.84
N LYS A 44 2.15 17.23 -1.95
CA LYS A 44 3.54 17.71 -1.97
C LYS A 44 3.65 19.16 -1.51
N THR A 45 2.77 20.03 -2.00
CA THR A 45 2.73 21.46 -1.67
C THR A 45 2.11 21.75 -0.29
N GLY A 46 1.45 20.78 0.34
CA GLY A 46 0.86 20.90 1.67
C GLY A 46 -0.53 21.53 1.68
N LYS A 47 -1.20 21.61 0.52
CA LYS A 47 -2.58 22.07 0.37
C LYS A 47 -3.55 20.93 0.71
N VAL A 48 -3.56 20.51 1.97
CA VAL A 48 -4.40 19.40 2.44
C VAL A 48 -5.47 19.91 3.39
N ASP A 49 -6.70 19.43 3.20
CA ASP A 49 -7.85 19.69 4.07
C ASP A 49 -8.64 18.40 4.34
N THR A 50 -9.69 18.47 5.16
CA THR A 50 -10.50 17.28 5.52
C THR A 50 -11.25 16.68 4.33
N ALA A 51 -11.41 17.42 3.24
CA ALA A 51 -12.01 16.97 1.99
C ALA A 51 -10.96 16.58 0.93
N PHE A 52 -9.67 16.50 1.28
CA PHE A 52 -8.60 16.13 0.36
C PHE A 52 -8.85 14.79 -0.33
N ILE A 53 -9.26 13.77 0.42
CA ILE A 53 -9.48 12.41 -0.12
C ILE A 53 -10.66 12.38 -1.11
N PRO A 54 -11.88 12.89 -0.76
CA PRO A 54 -12.97 13.00 -1.73
C PRO A 54 -12.63 13.80 -2.99
N LYS A 55 -11.80 14.84 -2.88
CA LYS A 55 -11.42 15.68 -4.03
C LYS A 55 -10.51 14.97 -5.02
N HIS A 56 -9.74 13.99 -4.58
CA HIS A 56 -8.77 13.25 -5.39
C HIS A 56 -9.18 11.79 -5.59
N GLU A 57 -10.46 11.47 -5.39
CA GLU A 57 -10.96 10.09 -5.48
C GLU A 57 -10.65 9.44 -6.83
N GLU A 58 -10.76 10.19 -7.94
CA GLU A 58 -10.43 9.69 -9.28
C GLU A 58 -8.94 9.35 -9.45
N GLU A 59 -8.03 10.17 -8.90
CA GLU A 59 -6.58 9.93 -8.93
C GLU A 59 -6.17 8.76 -8.01
N LEU A 60 -6.87 8.61 -6.89
CA LEU A 60 -6.64 7.55 -5.90
C LEU A 60 -7.30 6.22 -6.29
N ALA A 61 -8.24 6.23 -7.24
CA ALA A 61 -8.93 5.04 -7.75
C ALA A 61 -8.12 4.27 -8.81
N VAL A 62 -7.06 4.86 -9.37
CA VAL A 62 -6.20 4.18 -10.34
C VAL A 62 -5.23 3.26 -9.59
N PRO A 63 -5.37 1.92 -9.65
CA PRO A 63 -4.36 1.06 -9.06
C PRO A 63 -3.04 1.31 -9.81
N PRO A 64 -1.94 1.62 -9.10
CA PRO A 64 -0.65 1.75 -9.76
C PRO A 64 -0.36 0.42 -10.48
N PRO A 65 0.20 0.46 -11.70
CA PRO A 65 0.54 -0.76 -12.41
C PRO A 65 1.36 -1.65 -11.49
N PRO A 66 0.98 -2.93 -11.32
CA PRO A 66 1.65 -3.79 -10.36
C PRO A 66 3.14 -3.81 -10.68
N LYS A 67 3.96 -3.33 -9.75
CA LYS A 67 5.39 -3.61 -9.80
C LYS A 67 5.50 -5.12 -9.77
N MET A 68 6.05 -5.71 -10.84
CA MET A 68 6.31 -7.15 -10.93
C MET A 68 7.27 -7.52 -9.80
N VAL A 69 6.72 -7.88 -8.64
CA VAL A 69 7.49 -8.44 -7.54
C VAL A 69 7.91 -9.82 -8.02
N LEU A 70 9.22 -10.08 -8.08
CA LEU A 70 9.76 -11.42 -8.20
C LEU A 70 9.31 -12.19 -6.95
N VAL A 71 8.09 -12.74 -7.00
CA VAL A 71 7.61 -13.71 -6.02
C VAL A 71 8.43 -14.97 -6.28
N ASN A 72 9.49 -15.16 -5.49
CA ASN A 72 9.99 -16.51 -5.26
C ASN A 72 8.81 -17.30 -4.70
N LYS A 73 8.23 -18.16 -5.55
CA LYS A 73 7.19 -19.12 -5.18
C LYS A 73 7.73 -19.97 -4.03
N VAL A 74 7.31 -19.70 -2.80
CA VAL A 74 7.20 -20.73 -1.78
C VAL A 74 5.78 -21.24 -1.87
N THR A 75 5.64 -22.34 -2.61
CA THR A 75 4.47 -23.19 -2.65
C THR A 75 4.27 -23.83 -1.29
N GLU A 76 3.18 -23.51 -0.62
CA GLU A 76 2.56 -24.39 0.38
C GLU A 76 1.14 -24.67 -0.12
N PRO A 77 0.79 -25.93 -0.45
CA PRO A 77 -0.58 -26.27 -0.80
C PRO A 77 -1.43 -26.20 0.46
N GLU A 78 -2.56 -25.48 0.41
CA GLU A 78 -3.56 -25.54 1.47
C GLU A 78 -3.99 -26.99 1.69
N PRO A 79 -3.96 -27.53 2.93
CA PRO A 79 -4.54 -28.84 3.19
C PRO A 79 -6.05 -28.71 3.06
N GLU A 80 -6.63 -29.47 2.13
CA GLU A 80 -8.07 -29.67 1.98
C GLU A 80 -8.68 -29.94 3.37
N ARG A 81 -9.62 -29.09 3.77
CA ARG A 81 -10.40 -29.32 5.00
C ARG A 81 -11.24 -30.58 4.79
N GLU A 82 -10.78 -31.71 5.33
CA GLU A 82 -11.61 -32.92 5.43
C GLU A 82 -12.94 -32.56 6.13
N PRO A 83 -14.10 -33.05 5.63
CA PRO A 83 -15.37 -32.78 6.27
C PRO A 83 -15.40 -33.43 7.66
N VAL A 84 -15.67 -32.63 8.69
CA VAL A 84 -15.88 -33.10 10.06
C VAL A 84 -17.05 -34.09 10.05
N ALA A 85 -16.72 -35.38 10.16
CA ALA A 85 -17.72 -36.42 10.37
C ALA A 85 -18.35 -36.23 11.76
N LEU A 86 -19.67 -35.98 11.80
CA LEU A 86 -20.47 -36.08 13.02
C LEU A 86 -20.44 -37.54 13.51
N PRO A 87 -20.15 -37.83 14.78
CA PRO A 87 -20.41 -39.15 15.34
C PRO A 87 -21.92 -39.41 15.43
N ALA A 88 -22.30 -40.66 15.17
CA ALA A 88 -23.68 -41.17 15.11
C ALA A 88 -24.46 -41.08 16.43
#